data_AF-A0A0Q5DRH9-F1
#
_entry.id   AF-A0A0Q5DRH9-F1
#
_cell.length_a   1.000
_cell.length_b   1.000
_cell.length_c   1.000
_cell.angle_alpha   90.00
_cell.angle_beta   90.00
_cell.angle_gamma   90.00
#
_symmetry.space_group_name_H-M   'P 1'
#
loop_
_entity.id
_entity.type
_entity.pdbx_description
1 polymer ?
#
loop_
_entity_poly.entity_id
_entity_poly.type
_entity_poly.pdbx_seq_one_letter_code
_entity_poly.pdbx_strand_id
1 'polypeptide(L)'
;MAMALPGVRGHIQAADSDDSVQFMYNDERKLGGLVMVTVTPGGGYASVIKTFTLDQANPPQLRLLAPGAYTPLCHPGHACSAIHAEHQVISLCFGEAACRILYYENQQLREAVMTD
;
A
#
# COMPACT_ATOMS: atom_id res chain seq x y z
N MET A 1 -3.82 -25.68 3.20
CA MET A 1 -3.27 -24.78 4.24
C MET A 1 -3.81 -23.39 3.94
N ALA A 2 -4.50 -22.74 4.88
CA ALA A 2 -4.94 -21.36 4.69
C ALA A 2 -3.70 -20.47 4.67
N MET A 3 -3.43 -19.79 3.56
CA MET A 3 -2.35 -18.82 3.50
C MET A 3 -2.73 -17.63 4.38
N ALA A 4 -1.85 -17.27 5.32
CA ALA A 4 -2.02 -16.05 6.09
C ALA A 4 -2.05 -14.87 5.11
N LEU A 5 -3.02 -13.97 5.31
CA LEU A 5 -3.09 -12.77 4.50
C LEU A 5 -1.88 -11.88 4.83
N PRO A 6 -1.23 -11.29 3.82
CA PRO A 6 -0.07 -10.44 4.04
C PRO A 6 -0.46 -9.18 4.81
N GLY A 7 0.41 -8.78 5.73
CA GLY A 7 0.26 -7.57 6.52
C GLY A 7 1.61 -6.97 6.88
N VAL A 8 1.62 -5.66 7.12
CA VAL A 8 2.80 -4.88 7.52
C VAL A 8 2.44 -3.93 8.65
N ARG A 9 3.43 -3.54 9.45
CA ARG A 9 3.24 -2.58 10.56
C ARG A 9 4.37 -1.55 10.57
N GLY A 10 4.04 -0.28 10.79
CA GLY A 10 5.02 0.81 10.86
C GLY A 10 4.39 2.19 11.05
N HIS A 11 5.13 3.22 10.66
CA HIS A 11 4.82 4.64 10.80
C HIS A 11 4.52 5.21 9.40
N ILE A 12 3.28 5.05 8.95
CA ILE A 12 2.84 5.29 7.57
C ILE A 12 2.15 6.65 7.45
N GLN A 13 1.26 6.97 8.39
CA GLN A 13 0.52 8.23 8.37
C GLN A 13 1.30 9.39 8.99
N ALA A 14 2.02 9.12 10.08
CA ALA A 14 2.82 10.08 10.83
C ALA A 14 4.01 9.39 11.48
N ALA A 15 4.98 10.17 11.98
CA ALA A 15 6.14 9.62 12.68
C ALA A 15 5.78 8.96 14.04
N ASP A 16 4.68 9.38 14.66
CA ASP A 16 4.20 8.89 15.96
C ASP A 16 3.01 7.92 15.84
N SER A 17 2.56 7.60 14.63
CA SER A 17 1.48 6.63 14.41
C SER A 17 2.01 5.20 14.47
N ASP A 18 1.20 4.29 14.98
CA ASP A 18 1.42 2.86 14.92
C ASP A 18 0.38 2.23 13.99
N ASP A 19 0.76 2.13 12.72
CA ASP A 19 -0.10 1.71 11.62
C ASP A 19 0.11 0.24 11.31
N SER A 20 -0.98 -0.52 11.30
CA SER A 20 -1.03 -1.93 10.88
C SER A 20 -1.88 -2.03 9.63
N VAL A 21 -1.30 -2.50 8.54
CA VAL A 21 -1.97 -2.68 7.25
C VAL A 21 -2.14 -4.16 6.98
N GLN A 22 -3.36 -4.56 6.66
CA GLN A 22 -3.73 -5.93 6.35
C GLN A 22 -4.38 -6.00 4.98
N PHE A 23 -3.98 -6.99 4.19
CA PHE A 23 -4.72 -7.35 3.00
C PHE A 23 -5.94 -8.20 3.37
N MET A 24 -7.09 -7.88 2.78
CA MET A 24 -8.33 -8.63 2.92
C MET A 24 -8.84 -9.03 1.54
N TYR A 25 -9.47 -10.20 1.44
CA TYR A 25 -10.01 -10.72 0.20
C TYR A 25 -11.44 -11.23 0.38
N ASN A 26 -12.33 -10.80 -0.52
CA ASN A 26 -13.68 -11.34 -0.65
C ASN A 26 -13.76 -12.18 -1.94
N ASP A 27 -13.90 -13.49 -1.77
CA ASP A 27 -13.89 -14.42 -2.90
C ASP A 27 -15.16 -14.38 -3.76
N GLU A 28 -16.32 -14.10 -3.16
CA GLU A 28 -17.60 -14.00 -3.86
C GLU A 28 -17.60 -12.84 -4.86
N ARG A 29 -17.00 -11.71 -4.46
CA ARG A 29 -16.94 -10.48 -5.25
C ARG A 29 -15.64 -10.33 -6.04
N LYS A 30 -14.70 -11.27 -5.89
CA LYS A 30 -13.33 -11.19 -6.44
C LYS A 30 -12.67 -9.83 -6.14
N LEU A 31 -12.85 -9.36 -4.90
CA LEU A 31 -12.43 -8.03 -4.46
C LEU A 31 -11.39 -8.13 -3.34
N GLY A 32 -10.24 -7.50 -3.54
CA GLY A 32 -9.23 -7.26 -2.53
C GLY A 32 -9.38 -5.89 -1.88
N GLY A 33 -8.90 -5.76 -0.66
CA GLY A 33 -8.82 -4.49 0.04
C GLY A 33 -7.62 -4.41 0.97
N LEU A 34 -7.07 -3.21 1.13
CA LEU A 34 -6.14 -2.90 2.21
C LEU A 34 -6.90 -2.20 3.33
N VAL A 35 -6.83 -2.78 4.52
CA VAL A 35 -7.37 -2.19 5.74
C VAL A 35 -6.19 -1.74 6.59
N MET A 36 -6.22 -0.49 7.01
CA MET A 36 -5.24 0.07 7.92
C MET A 36 -5.89 0.37 9.26
N VAL A 37 -5.29 -0.14 10.32
CA VAL A 37 -5.58 0.24 11.70
C VAL A 37 -4.47 1.15 12.16
N THR A 38 -4.82 2.35 12.61
CA THR A 38 -3.87 3.35 13.08
C THR A 38 -4.11 3.60 14.54
N VAL A 39 -3.07 3.46 15.35
CA VAL A 39 -3.08 3.79 16.76
C VAL A 39 -2.21 5.03 16.96
N THR A 40 -2.77 6.04 17.63
CA THR A 40 -2.09 7.27 18.02
C THR A 40 -2.24 7.46 19.53
N PRO A 41 -1.48 8.36 20.17
CA PRO A 41 -1.70 8.70 21.57
C PRO A 41 -3.14 9.16 21.88
N GLY A 42 -3.83 9.75 20.90
CA GLY A 42 -5.22 10.22 21.01
C GLY A 42 -6.30 9.15 20.80
N GLY A 43 -5.92 7.89 20.52
CA GLY A 43 -6.84 6.80 20.22
C GLY A 43 -6.52 6.10 18.90
N GLY A 44 -7.35 5.12 18.52
CA GLY A 44 -7.16 4.34 17.30
C GLY A 44 -8.38 4.32 16.40
N TYR A 45 -8.15 4.19 15.10
CA TYR A 45 -9.19 4.05 14.09
C TYR A 45 -8.79 3.06 13.02
N ALA A 46 -9.78 2.50 12.32
CA ALA A 46 -9.58 1.58 11.20
C ALA A 46 -10.22 2.16 9.94
N SER A 47 -9.55 2.02 8.80
CA SER A 47 -10.06 2.48 7.51
C SER A 47 -9.68 1.53 6.38
N VAL A 48 -10.52 1.45 5.35
CA VAL A 48 -10.16 0.82 4.08
C VAL A 48 -9.42 1.86 3.26
N ILE A 49 -8.11 1.67 3.05
CA ILE A 49 -7.30 2.65 2.32
C ILE A 49 -7.36 2.43 0.80
N LYS A 50 -7.58 1.20 0.35
CA LYS A 50 -7.68 0.91 -1.09
C LYS A 50 -8.41 -0.40 -1.34
N THR A 51 -9.13 -0.48 -2.47
CA THR A 51 -9.74 -1.70 -2.99
C THR A 51 -9.24 -2.00 -4.40
N PHE A 52 -9.26 -3.29 -4.76
CA PHE A 52 -8.76 -3.79 -6.04
C PHE A 52 -9.63 -4.94 -6.52
N THR A 53 -9.86 -5.02 -7.82
CA THR A 53 -10.36 -6.25 -8.43
C THR A 53 -9.19 -7.24 -8.53
N LEU A 54 -9.42 -8.49 -8.14
CA LEU A 54 -8.41 -9.54 -8.20
C LEU A 54 -8.81 -10.58 -9.22
N ASP A 55 -8.00 -10.70 -10.27
CA ASP A 55 -7.85 -11.98 -10.96
C ASP A 55 -6.83 -12.81 -10.16
N GLN A 56 -7.14 -14.06 -9.87
CA GLN A 56 -6.35 -14.90 -8.94
C GLN A 56 -4.98 -15.33 -9.50
N ALA A 57 -4.44 -14.63 -10.50
CA ALA A 57 -3.22 -15.01 -11.20
C ALA A 57 -1.98 -14.89 -10.30
N ASN A 58 -1.92 -13.85 -9.45
CA ASN A 58 -0.75 -13.60 -8.60
C ASN A 58 -1.13 -13.26 -7.15
N PRO A 59 -0.52 -13.91 -6.15
CA PRO A 59 -0.77 -13.57 -4.75
C PRO A 59 -0.26 -12.16 -4.43
N PRO A 60 -1.01 -11.37 -3.63
CA PRO A 60 -0.57 -10.05 -3.21
C PRO A 60 0.67 -10.14 -2.32
N GLN A 61 1.63 -9.25 -2.55
CA GLN A 61 2.75 -9.04 -1.65
C GLN A 61 2.68 -7.62 -1.08
N LEU A 62 2.64 -7.51 0.25
CA LEU A 62 2.75 -6.24 0.94
C LEU A 62 4.15 -6.11 1.53
N ARG A 63 4.76 -4.94 1.34
CA ARG A 63 6.02 -4.57 1.98
C ARG A 63 5.94 -3.14 2.48
N LEU A 64 6.69 -2.87 3.53
CA LEU A 64 6.90 -1.53 4.03
C LEU A 64 8.24 -1.03 3.52
N LEU A 65 8.25 0.15 2.89
CA LEU A 65 9.48 0.79 2.43
C LEU A 65 9.79 2.00 3.32
N ALA A 66 11.06 2.33 3.45
CA ALA A 66 11.53 3.44 4.28
C ALA A 66 11.05 4.82 3.77
N PRO A 67 11.10 5.88 4.56
CA PRO A 67 10.95 7.23 4.02
C PRO A 67 12.02 7.51 2.96
N GLY A 68 11.69 8.31 1.94
CA GLY A 68 12.66 8.65 0.90
C GLY A 68 12.05 9.04 -0.44
N ALA A 69 12.92 9.15 -1.43
CA ALA A 69 12.54 9.44 -2.81
C ALA A 69 12.38 8.15 -3.62
N TYR A 70 11.22 8.02 -4.28
CA TYR A 70 10.87 6.89 -5.14
C TYR A 70 10.64 7.40 -6.56
N THR A 71 11.28 6.75 -7.54
CA THR A 71 11.02 7.06 -8.95
C THR A 71 10.26 5.89 -9.54
N PRO A 72 8.93 6.01 -9.75
CA PRO A 72 8.16 4.94 -10.38
C PRO A 72 8.66 4.71 -11.81
N LEU A 73 8.74 3.44 -12.21
CA LEU A 73 8.89 3.07 -13.61
C LEU A 73 7.59 3.41 -14.32
N CYS A 74 7.70 4.12 -15.42
CA CYS A 74 6.57 4.56 -16.22
C CYS A 74 6.79 4.16 -17.65
N HIS A 75 5.68 3.81 -18.31
CA HIS A 75 5.70 3.34 -19.68
C HIS A 75 6.49 4.30 -20.59
N PRO A 76 7.20 3.77 -21.59
CA PRO A 76 8.02 4.56 -22.49
C PRO A 76 7.19 5.67 -23.15
N GLY A 77 7.63 6.92 -22.96
CA GLY A 77 6.98 8.12 -23.51
C GLY A 77 6.45 9.11 -22.46
N HIS A 78 6.41 8.72 -21.17
CA HIS A 78 5.98 9.61 -20.10
C HIS A 78 7.01 9.69 -18.97
N ALA A 79 7.48 10.90 -18.67
CA ALA A 79 8.28 11.15 -17.47
C ALA A 79 7.37 11.12 -16.24
N CYS A 80 7.71 10.31 -15.26
CA CYS A 80 7.04 10.33 -13.98
C CYS A 80 7.76 11.21 -12.98
N SER A 81 6.96 11.96 -12.23
CA SER A 81 7.45 12.75 -11.12
C SER A 81 8.01 11.82 -10.05
N ALA A 82 9.21 12.15 -9.54
CA ALA A 82 9.72 11.53 -8.34
C ALA A 82 8.73 11.78 -7.19
N ILE A 83 8.48 10.74 -6.41
CA ILE A 83 7.66 10.78 -5.21
C ILE A 83 8.60 11.00 -4.04
N HIS A 84 8.31 11.97 -3.19
CA HIS A 84 9.00 12.14 -1.92
C HIS A 84 8.06 11.77 -0.79
N ALA A 85 8.42 10.75 0.00
CA ALA A 85 7.64 10.32 1.14
C ALA A 85 8.39 10.64 2.44
N GLU A 86 7.78 11.47 3.28
CA GLU A 86 8.31 11.84 4.60
C GLU A 86 8.20 10.69 5.62
N HIS A 87 7.31 9.73 5.36
CA HIS A 87 7.02 8.59 6.21
C HIS A 87 7.16 7.27 5.45
N GLN A 88 7.01 6.15 6.16
CA GLN A 88 7.09 4.83 5.53
C GLN A 88 5.94 4.65 4.54
N VAL A 89 6.21 3.94 3.45
CA VAL A 89 5.23 3.74 2.37
C VAL A 89 4.92 2.27 2.18
N ILE A 90 3.70 1.98 1.73
CA ILE A 90 3.24 0.62 1.48
C ILE A 90 3.52 0.29 0.02
N SER A 91 4.30 -0.75 -0.23
CA SER A 91 4.42 -1.36 -1.55
C SER A 91 3.47 -2.54 -1.64
N LEU A 92 2.55 -2.52 -2.60
CA LEU A 92 1.65 -3.61 -2.93
C LEU A 92 1.96 -4.11 -4.34
N CYS A 93 2.35 -5.39 -4.46
CA CYS A 93 2.63 -5.99 -5.76
C CYS A 93 1.74 -7.21 -6.01
N PHE A 94 1.24 -7.33 -7.24
CA PHE A 94 0.54 -8.51 -7.76
C PHE A 94 1.43 -9.18 -8.81
N GLY A 95 2.38 -10.00 -8.35
CA GLY A 95 3.47 -10.50 -9.21
C GLY A 95 4.56 -9.45 -9.42
N GLU A 96 5.42 -9.65 -10.43
CA GLU A 96 6.63 -8.82 -10.64
C GLU A 96 6.38 -7.52 -11.41
N ALA A 97 5.36 -7.48 -12.28
CA ALA A 97 5.15 -6.37 -13.22
C ALA A 97 4.10 -5.33 -12.78
N ALA A 98 3.36 -5.60 -11.69
CA ALA A 98 2.25 -4.76 -11.24
C ALA A 98 2.41 -4.37 -9.77
N CYS A 99 3.24 -3.37 -9.51
CA CYS A 99 3.46 -2.83 -8.18
C CYS A 99 2.81 -1.46 -8.01
N ARG A 100 2.43 -1.13 -6.78
CA ARG A 100 1.85 0.16 -6.40
C ARG A 100 2.50 0.62 -5.11
N ILE A 101 2.79 1.91 -5.03
CA ILE A 101 3.23 2.57 -3.81
C ILE A 101 2.05 3.39 -3.28
N LEU A 102 1.66 3.13 -2.04
CA LEU A 102 0.67 3.92 -1.30
C LEU A 102 1.40 4.69 -0.20
N TYR A 103 1.17 5.99 -0.15
CA TYR A 103 1.86 6.89 0.77
C TYR A 103 0.92 8.02 1.20
N TYR A 104 1.24 8.68 2.32
CA TYR A 104 0.51 9.86 2.76
C TYR A 104 1.30 11.11 2.42
N GLU A 105 0.61 12.09 1.85
CA GLU A 105 1.13 13.42 1.57
C GLU A 105 0.07 14.44 1.98
N ASN A 106 0.43 15.37 2.87
CA ASN A 106 -0.53 16.34 3.44
C ASN A 106 -1.78 15.65 4.04
N GLN A 107 -1.59 14.54 4.76
CA GLN A 107 -2.65 13.70 5.34
C GLN A 107 -3.62 13.08 4.32
N GLN A 108 -3.30 13.15 3.02
CA GLN A 108 -4.07 12.50 1.98
C GLN A 108 -3.34 11.24 1.50
N LEU A 109 -4.09 10.15 1.37
CA LEU A 109 -3.58 8.95 0.74
C LEU A 109 -3.34 9.24 -0.75
N ARG A 110 -2.11 9.02 -1.18
CA ARG A 110 -1.65 9.05 -2.57
C ARG A 110 -1.29 7.65 -3.03
N GLU A 111 -1.40 7.46 -4.34
CA GLU A 111 -1.04 6.22 -5.00
C GLU A 111 -0.16 6.55 -6.20
N ALA A 112 0.90 5.78 -6.35
CA ALA A 112 1.68 5.72 -7.56
C ALA A 112 1.73 4.29 -8.08
N VAL A 113 1.45 4.15 -9.37
CA VAL A 113 1.54 2.87 -10.06
C VAL A 113 2.97 2.71 -10.57
N MET A 114 3.62 1.60 -10.22
CA MET A 114 4.90 1.16 -10.78
C MET A 114 4.60 0.01 -11.73
N THR A 115 4.51 0.32 -13.01
CA THR A 115 4.39 -0.67 -14.08
C THR A 115 5.63 -0.55 -14.95
N ASP A 116 6.23 -1.68 -15.29
CA ASP A 116 7.12 -1.76 -16.46
C ASP A 116 6.31 -1.42 -17.72
#